data_AF-T2SKC1-F1
#
_entry.id   AF-T2SKC1-F1
#
_cell.length_a   1.000
_cell.length_b   1.000
_cell.length_c   1.000
_cell.angle_alpha   90.00
_cell.angle_beta   90.00
_cell.angle_gamma   90.00
#
_symmetry.space_group_name_H-M   'P 1'
#
loop_
_entity.id
_entity.type
_entity.pdbx_description
1 polymer ?
#
loop_
_entity_poly.entity_id
_entity_poly.type
_entity_poly.pdbx_seq_one_letter_code
_entity_poly.pdbx_strand_id
1 'polypeptide(L)' 'MKDARVQVMGIDAGGTMTDTFFVKENGSFVVGKAQSNPEDESLAIYNSSQDALSHWKSDVSKVYPELVTCVYSGTA' A
#
# COMPACT_ATOMS: atom_id res chain seq x y z
N MET A 1 -23.51 -2.32 7.97
CA MET A 1 -22.43 -3.31 7.74
C MET A 1 -21.16 -2.71 8.31
N LYS A 2 -20.38 -3.48 9.07
CA LYS A 2 -19.10 -3.01 9.62
C LYS A 2 -18.13 -2.83 8.44
N ASP A 3 -17.37 -1.75 8.41
CA ASP A 3 -16.38 -1.55 7.35
C ASP A 3 -15.30 -2.63 7.48
N ALA A 4 -14.96 -3.26 6.35
CA ALA A 4 -14.08 -4.42 6.33
C ALA A 4 -12.63 -3.99 6.61
N ARG A 5 -11.95 -4.68 7.53
CA ARG A 5 -10.55 -4.38 7.90
C ARG A 5 -9.60 -4.65 6.75
N VAL A 6 -8.52 -3.88 6.66
CA VAL A 6 -7.44 -4.09 5.70
C VAL A 6 -6.47 -5.13 6.27
N GLN A 7 -6.16 -6.19 5.52
CA GLN A 7 -5.38 -7.32 6.05
C GLN A 7 -4.09 -7.61 5.30
N VAL A 8 -4.03 -7.30 4.01
CA VAL A 8 -2.90 -7.64 3.14
C VAL A 8 -2.39 -6.39 2.45
N MET A 9 -1.07 -6.26 2.40
CA MET A 9 -0.37 -5.28 1.57
C MET A 9 0.61 -6.01 0.64
N GLY A 10 0.55 -5.70 -0.65
CA GLY A 10 1.58 -6.02 -1.63
C GLY A 10 2.34 -4.75 -2.00
N ILE A 11 3.65 -4.87 -2.22
CA ILE A 11 4.52 -3.77 -2.65
C ILE A 11 5.26 -4.22 -3.90
N ASP A 12 5.26 -3.38 -4.93
CA ASP A 12 6.14 -3.51 -6.09
C ASP A 12 6.98 -2.24 -6.24
N ALA A 13 8.30 -2.37 -6.03
CA ALA A 13 9.24 -1.25 -5.98
C ALA A 13 10.38 -1.39 -7.00
N GLY A 14 11.26 -0.39 -7.08
CA GLY A 14 12.47 -0.41 -7.92
C GLY A 14 12.27 -0.04 -9.40
N GLY A 15 11.03 0.01 -9.89
CA GLY A 15 10.72 0.55 -11.22
C GLY A 15 10.74 2.08 -11.27
N THR A 16 10.23 2.69 -12.35
CA THR A 16 9.99 4.15 -12.41
C THR A 16 8.96 4.61 -11.37
N MET A 17 8.04 3.71 -11.01
CA MET A 17 6.96 3.94 -10.08
C MET A 17 6.94 2.81 -9.05
N THR A 18 6.57 3.15 -7.82
CA THR A 18 6.36 2.21 -6.72
C THR A 18 4.86 2.03 -6.54
N ASP A 19 4.39 0.81 -6.67
CA ASP A 19 2.98 0.43 -6.55
C ASP A 19 2.73 -0.25 -5.21
N THR A 20 1.62 0.10 -4.56
CA THR A 20 1.15 -0.58 -3.35
C THR A 20 -0.26 -1.08 -3.56
N PHE A 21 -0.56 -2.27 -3.07
CA PHE A 21 -1.84 -2.96 -3.27
C PHE A 21 -2.39 -3.42 -1.93
N PHE A 22 -3.54 -2.90 -1.51
CA PHE A 22 -4.18 -3.25 -0.23
C PHE A 22 -5.41 -4.10 -0.45
N VAL A 23 -5.61 -5.13 0.39
CA VAL A 23 -6.80 -6.00 0.34
C VAL A 23 -7.49 -6.04 1.69
N LYS A 24 -8.82 -5.84 1.69
CA LYS A 24 -9.69 -5.99 2.84
C LYS A 24 -10.08 -7.46 3.07
N GLU A 25 -10.55 -7.78 4.27
CA GLU A 25 -11.07 -9.11 4.62
C GLU A 25 -12.18 -9.63 3.69
N ASN A 26 -12.92 -8.73 3.03
CA ASN A 26 -13.96 -9.08 2.06
C ASN A 26 -13.46 -9.20 0.61
N GLY A 27 -12.14 -9.13 0.39
CA GLY A 27 -11.50 -9.22 -0.92
C GLY A 27 -11.52 -7.94 -1.76
N SER A 28 -12.15 -6.86 -1.31
CA SER A 28 -12.05 -5.57 -1.99
C SER A 28 -10.64 -5.00 -1.87
N PHE A 29 -10.17 -4.37 -2.94
CA PHE A 29 -8.79 -3.89 -3.02
C PHE A 29 -8.68 -2.48 -3.57
N VAL A 30 -7.53 -1.86 -3.31
CA VAL A 30 -7.13 -0.58 -3.89
C VAL A 30 -5.65 -0.61 -4.23
N VAL A 31 -5.28 0.15 -5.25
CA VAL A 31 -3.91 0.31 -5.71
C VAL A 31 -3.53 1.78 -5.53
N GLY A 32 -2.32 2.02 -5.04
CA GLY A 32 -1.71 3.34 -5.06
C GLY A 32 -0.41 3.33 -5.83
N LYS A 33 0.03 4.53 -6.18
CA LYS A 33 1.18 4.76 -7.03
C LYS A 33 1.93 6.01 -6.62
N ALA A 34 3.25 5.91 -6.49
CA ALA A 34 4.12 7.06 -6.33
C ALA A 34 5.37 6.92 -7.20
N GLN A 35 6.03 8.04 -7.51
CA GLN A 35 7.33 7.99 -8.16
C GLN A 35 8.33 7.27 -7.26
N SER A 36 9.07 6.31 -7.83
CA SER A 36 10.09 5.59 -7.08
C SER A 36 11.21 6.52 -6.63
N ASN A 37 11.82 6.17 -5.50
CA ASN A 37 12.94 6.89 -4.95
C ASN A 37 14.06 5.89 -4.64
N PRO A 38 15.04 5.68 -5.54
CA PRO A 38 16.12 4.71 -5.35
C PRO A 38 17.00 4.99 -4.11
N GLU A 39 17.08 6.25 -3.69
CA GLU A 39 17.85 6.64 -2.49
C GLU A 39 17.10 6.31 -1.19
N ASP A 40 15.76 6.25 -1.24
CA ASP A 40 14.90 5.90 -0.10
C ASP A 40 13.56 5.34 -0.60
N GLU A 41 13.53 4.02 -0.84
CA GLU A 41 12.32 3.33 -1.29
C GLU A 41 11.19 3.41 -0.26
N SER A 42 11.52 3.53 1.03
CA SER A 42 10.51 3.58 2.09
C SER A 42 9.61 4.81 1.95
N LEU A 43 10.17 5.94 1.49
CA LEU A 43 9.40 7.15 1.19
C LEU A 43 8.46 6.96 0.00
N ALA A 44 8.92 6.27 -1.05
CA ALA A 44 8.07 5.98 -2.22
C ALA A 44 6.93 5.00 -1.86
N ILE A 45 7.22 3.97 -1.06
CA ILE A 45 6.21 3.04 -0.53
C ILE A 45 5.19 3.79 0.34
N TYR A 46 5.65 4.69 1.20
CA TYR A 46 4.78 5.50 2.05
C TYR A 46 3.85 6.39 1.22
N ASN A 47 4.39 7.10 0.23
CA ASN A 47 3.61 7.98 -0.64
C ASN A 47 2.61 7.18 -1.49
N SER A 48 3.02 6.04 -2.04
CA SER A 48 2.15 5.12 -2.77
C SER A 48 1.02 4.61 -1.87
N SER A 49 1.32 4.31 -0.61
CA SER A 49 0.32 3.87 0.37
C SER A 49 -0.69 4.97 0.70
N GLN A 50 -0.25 6.22 0.83
CA GLN A 50 -1.16 7.34 1.03
C GLN A 50 -2.10 7.55 -0.16
N ASP A 51 -1.57 7.45 -1.39
CA ASP A 51 -2.36 7.52 -2.62
C ASP A 51 -3.45 6.44 -2.63
N ALA A 52 -3.08 5.17 -2.38
CA ALA A 52 -4.02 4.05 -2.32
C ALA A 52 -5.14 4.29 -1.30
N LEU A 53 -4.77 4.63 -0.07
CA LEU A 53 -5.72 4.71 1.05
C LEU A 53 -6.63 5.93 0.98
N SER A 54 -6.26 6.95 0.20
CA SER A 54 -7.10 8.12 -0.06
C SER A 54 -8.44 7.75 -0.70
N HIS A 55 -8.47 6.71 -1.56
CA HIS A 55 -9.70 6.21 -2.19
C HIS A 55 -10.70 5.61 -1.18
N TRP A 56 -10.21 5.16 -0.02
CA TRP A 56 -11.03 4.67 1.08
C TRP A 56 -11.21 5.70 2.20
N LYS A 57 -10.73 6.95 2.01
CA LYS A 57 -10.73 8.00 3.03
C LYS A 57 -10.09 7.53 4.35
N SER A 58 -9.00 6.78 4.21
CA SER A 58 -8.20 6.25 5.32
C SER A 58 -6.76 6.71 5.19
N ASP A 59 -5.94 6.40 6.19
CA ASP A 59 -4.51 6.70 6.19
C ASP A 59 -3.69 5.53 6.74
N VAL A 60 -2.38 5.62 6.54
CA VAL A 60 -1.39 4.61 6.93
C VAL A 60 -1.33 4.37 8.44
N SER A 61 -1.57 5.39 9.28
CA SER A 61 -1.51 5.25 10.75
C SER A 61 -2.64 4.38 11.28
N LYS A 62 -3.79 4.39 10.59
CA LYS A 62 -4.92 3.52 10.86
C LYS A 62 -4.73 2.13 10.25
N VAL A 63 -4.25 2.06 9.01
CA VAL A 63 -4.25 0.81 8.22
C VAL A 63 -3.06 -0.10 8.53
N TYR A 64 -1.85 0.45 8.72
CA TYR A 64 -0.67 -0.38 8.95
C TYR A 64 -0.82 -1.30 10.18
N PRO A 65 -1.42 -0.87 11.31
CA PRO A 65 -1.68 -1.75 12.44
C PRO A 65 -2.72 -2.87 12.18
N GLU A 66 -3.55 -2.76 11.13
CA GLU A 66 -4.53 -3.79 10.78
C GLU A 66 -3.92 -4.93 9.93
N LEU A 67 -2.79 -4.67 9.28
CA LEU A 67 -2.16 -5.61 8.36
C LEU A 67 -1.74 -6.89 9.07
N VAL A 68 -2.17 -8.01 8.51
CA VAL A 68 -1.79 -9.37 8.94
C VAL A 68 -0.52 -9.82 8.24
N THR A 69 -0.32 -9.39 6.99
CA THR A 69 0.88 -9.70 6.21
C THR A 69 1.19 -8.58 5.22
N CYS A 70 2.47 -8.40 4.94
CA CYS A 70 2.98 -7.53 3.89
C CYS A 70 4.00 -8.31 3.06
N VAL A 71 3.85 -8.29 1.73
CA VAL A 71 4.75 -8.96 0.79
C VAL A 71 5.40 -7.91 -0.08
N TYR A 72 6.74 -7.90 -0.09
CA TYR A 72 7.54 -7.01 -0.91
C TYR A 72 8.07 -7.74 -2.14
N SER A 73 7.92 -7.12 -3.31
CA SER A 73 8.65 -7.41 -4.53
C SER A 73 9.30 -6.14 -5.07
N GLY A 74 10.30 -6.31 -5.92
CA GLY A 74 10.87 -5.20 -6.66
C GLY A 74 11.70 -5.69 -7.84
N THR A 75 12.09 -4.74 -8.69
CA THR A 75 12.73 -5.01 -9.98
C THR A 75 14.18 -4.51 -10.08
N ALA A 76 14.87 -4.35 -8.95
CA ALA A 76 16.25 -3.84 -8.87
C ALA A 76 17.19 -4.49 -9.91
#